data_AF-A0A972KEL4-F1
#
_entry.id   AF-A0A972KEL4-F1
#
_cell.length_a   1.000
_cell.length_b   1.000
_cell.length_c   1.000
_cell.angle_alpha   90.00
_cell.angle_beta   90.00
_cell.angle_gamma   90.00
#
_symmetry.space_group_name_H-M   'P 1'
#
loop_
_entity.id
_entity.type
_entity.pdbx_description
1 polymer ?
#
loop_
_entity_poly.entity_id
_entity_poly.type
_entity_poly.pdbx_seq_one_letter_code
_entity_poly.pdbx_strand_id
1 'polypeptide(L)'
;MEPDPIPNNTPEWVRIVHRCGVSERTHEIGEQLTTRGEVGSGFFVVIDGNVDILEDDHNVVASVGQYGLIGELGLLTRSPRTHTAVATTRVRTWHGDLTCFTTALDHDVVRDHLGRTAARRLAEAIQPVVVRGRDDVDLIVRPMLPSDRAAYLDALDGASVETLQTRFFTPSRPTPLVIEQLLNIDFVSQFVWIAARVDSPDVGLGIGRFVAVPEDSDQVELAVTVQPDARG
;
A
#
# COMPACT_ATOMS: atom_id res chain seq x y z
N MET A 1 -29.12 19.27 16.05
CA MET A 1 -27.73 19.06 16.50
C MET A 1 -26.86 19.49 15.36
N GLU A 2 -26.15 20.60 15.52
CA GLU A 2 -25.17 21.04 14.52
C GLU A 2 -24.08 19.95 14.45
N PRO A 3 -23.64 19.51 13.26
CA PRO A 3 -22.59 18.52 13.15
C PRO A 3 -21.35 19.05 13.89
N ASP A 4 -20.70 18.18 14.68
CA ASP A 4 -19.50 18.53 15.42
C ASP A 4 -18.49 19.18 14.45
N PRO A 5 -17.91 20.35 14.79
CA PRO A 5 -17.02 21.05 13.88
C PRO A 5 -15.81 20.18 13.54
N ILE A 6 -15.53 20.02 12.25
CA ILE A 6 -14.38 19.26 11.75
C ILE A 6 -13.09 19.84 12.38
N PRO A 7 -12.26 19.03 13.06
CA PRO A 7 -11.04 19.55 13.69
C PRO A 7 -10.14 20.30 12.70
N ASN A 8 -9.48 21.37 13.17
CA ASN A 8 -8.64 22.23 12.33
C ASN A 8 -7.42 21.51 11.69
N ASN A 9 -7.00 20.35 12.23
CA ASN A 9 -5.91 19.55 11.68
C ASN A 9 -6.38 18.39 10.78
N THR A 10 -7.68 18.36 10.45
CA THR A 10 -8.23 17.31 9.58
C THR A 10 -7.64 17.41 8.17
N PRO A 11 -7.09 16.32 7.60
CA PRO A 11 -6.56 16.29 6.24
C PRO A 11 -7.58 16.77 5.22
N GLU A 12 -7.11 17.40 4.14
CA GLU A 12 -7.98 17.96 3.12
C GLU A 12 -8.92 16.93 2.48
N TRP A 13 -8.40 15.74 2.15
CA TRP A 13 -9.21 14.66 1.57
C TRP A 13 -10.35 14.23 2.51
N VAL A 14 -10.13 14.21 3.82
CA VAL A 14 -11.16 13.89 4.82
C VAL A 14 -12.23 14.98 4.87
N ARG A 15 -11.83 16.25 4.76
CA ARG A 15 -12.78 17.38 4.67
C ARG A 15 -13.62 17.33 3.41
N ILE A 16 -13.03 16.92 2.28
CA ILE A 16 -13.77 16.75 1.02
C ILE A 16 -14.80 15.63 1.18
N VAL A 17 -14.39 14.47 1.69
CA VAL A 17 -15.27 13.34 1.96
C VAL A 17 -16.42 13.73 2.88
N HIS A 18 -16.16 14.49 3.95
CA HIS A 18 -17.20 14.97 4.85
C HIS A 18 -18.32 15.75 4.12
N ARG A 19 -17.94 16.61 3.17
CA ARG A 19 -18.89 17.45 2.41
C ARG A 19 -19.80 16.64 1.50
N CYS A 20 -19.48 15.38 1.22
CA CYS A 20 -20.29 14.49 0.39
C CYS A 20 -21.48 13.86 1.17
N GLY A 21 -21.71 14.24 2.43
CA GLY A 21 -22.90 13.82 3.19
C GLY A 21 -22.72 12.53 3.98
N VAL A 22 -21.60 12.40 4.70
CA VAL A 22 -21.30 11.24 5.54
C VAL A 22 -22.19 11.19 6.81
N SER A 23 -22.39 9.97 7.33
CA SER A 23 -23.08 9.73 8.60
C SER A 23 -22.08 9.33 9.68
N GLU A 24 -22.14 9.97 10.85
CA GLU A 24 -21.29 9.58 11.97
C GLU A 24 -21.79 8.29 12.62
N ARG A 25 -20.86 7.39 12.94
CA ARG A 25 -21.11 6.14 13.66
C ARG A 25 -20.10 5.97 14.79
N THR A 26 -20.54 5.31 15.85
CA THR A 26 -19.68 4.86 16.94
C THR A 26 -19.70 3.34 16.96
N HIS A 27 -18.54 2.74 17.17
CA HIS A 27 -18.34 1.31 17.32
C HIS A 27 -17.68 1.02 18.66
N GLU A 28 -18.19 0.03 19.38
CA GLU A 28 -17.61 -0.42 20.65
C GLU A 28 -16.41 -1.36 20.42
N ILE A 29 -15.59 -1.55 21.44
CA ILE A 29 -14.44 -2.46 21.37
C ILE A 29 -14.92 -3.88 21.00
N GLY A 30 -14.29 -4.48 19.99
CA GLY A 30 -14.63 -5.80 19.46
C GLY A 30 -15.73 -5.80 18.41
N GLU A 31 -16.37 -4.65 18.12
CA GLU A 31 -17.38 -4.55 17.08
C GLU A 31 -16.75 -4.63 15.68
N GLN A 32 -17.40 -5.37 14.78
CA GLN A 32 -16.96 -5.49 13.39
C GLN A 32 -17.55 -4.36 12.55
N LEU A 33 -16.70 -3.56 11.91
CA LEU A 33 -17.11 -2.52 10.97
C LEU A 33 -17.44 -3.12 9.58
N THR A 34 -16.71 -4.16 9.19
CA THR A 34 -16.94 -4.92 7.95
C THR A 34 -16.66 -6.38 8.17
N THR A 35 -17.39 -7.26 7.49
CA THR A 35 -17.14 -8.70 7.51
C THR A 35 -16.55 -9.16 6.18
N ARG A 36 -15.49 -9.99 6.20
CA ARG A 36 -14.96 -10.63 4.98
C ARG A 36 -16.07 -11.35 4.20
N GLY A 37 -16.06 -11.22 2.88
CA GLY A 37 -17.02 -11.87 1.97
C GLY A 37 -18.38 -11.16 1.88
N GLU A 38 -18.64 -10.16 2.72
CA GLU A 38 -19.84 -9.34 2.64
C GLU A 38 -19.80 -8.43 1.42
N VAL A 39 -20.96 -8.18 0.79
CA VAL A 39 -21.11 -7.11 -0.18
C VAL A 39 -21.34 -5.81 0.56
N GLY A 40 -20.28 -5.00 0.68
CA GLY A 40 -20.36 -3.69 1.32
C GLY A 40 -21.03 -2.64 0.44
N SER A 41 -21.84 -1.78 1.05
CA SER A 41 -22.54 -0.67 0.38
C SER A 41 -21.89 0.71 0.56
N GLY A 42 -20.78 0.77 1.30
CA GLY A 42 -20.13 2.02 1.67
C GLY A 42 -18.69 1.84 2.17
N PHE A 43 -18.15 2.90 2.74
CA PHE A 43 -16.80 2.95 3.31
C PHE A 43 -16.84 3.72 4.63
N PHE A 44 -15.76 3.59 5.40
CA PHE A 44 -15.60 4.28 6.68
C PHE A 44 -14.31 5.08 6.69
N VAL A 45 -14.37 6.31 7.20
CA VAL A 45 -13.19 7.07 7.62
C VAL A 45 -13.15 7.07 9.13
N VAL A 46 -12.06 6.57 9.71
CA VAL A 46 -11.84 6.60 11.17
C VAL A 46 -11.58 8.05 11.59
N ILE A 47 -12.36 8.57 12.53
CA ILE A 47 -12.20 9.94 13.06
C ILE A 47 -11.49 9.92 14.42
N ASP A 48 -11.72 8.86 15.19
CA ASP A 48 -11.07 8.61 16.47
C ASP A 48 -11.06 7.11 16.76
N GLY A 49 -10.01 6.64 17.44
CA GLY A 49 -9.80 5.23 17.77
C GLY A 49 -8.96 4.44 16.74
N ASN A 50 -8.92 3.11 16.94
CA ASN A 50 -8.15 2.18 16.12
C ASN A 50 -8.96 0.93 15.75
N VAL A 51 -8.74 0.44 14.53
CA VAL A 51 -9.40 -0.73 13.95
C VAL A 51 -8.34 -1.67 13.41
N ASP A 52 -8.41 -2.95 13.75
CA ASP A 52 -7.55 -3.98 13.16
C ASP A 52 -8.23 -4.63 11.95
N ILE A 53 -7.44 -4.91 10.92
CA ILE A 53 -7.84 -5.61 9.71
C ILE A 53 -7.33 -7.03 9.81
N LEU A 54 -8.25 -7.99 9.72
CA LEU A 54 -7.97 -9.40 9.95
C LEU A 54 -8.01 -10.20 8.66
N GLU A 55 -6.97 -11.01 8.43
CA GLU A 55 -6.86 -12.01 7.36
C GLU A 55 -7.65 -13.27 7.68
N ASP A 56 -7.94 -13.54 8.94
CA ASP A 56 -8.85 -14.57 9.39
C ASP A 56 -9.34 -14.19 10.80
N ASP A 57 -9.89 -15.11 11.58
CA ASP A 57 -10.42 -14.77 12.90
C ASP A 57 -9.34 -14.33 13.91
N HIS A 58 -8.04 -14.55 13.63
CA HIS A 58 -6.96 -14.37 14.61
C HIS A 58 -5.77 -13.56 14.10
N ASN A 59 -5.56 -13.48 12.78
CA ASN A 59 -4.38 -12.88 12.19
C ASN A 59 -4.61 -11.43 11.77
N VAL A 60 -4.02 -10.49 12.51
CA VAL A 60 -4.00 -9.06 12.17
C VAL A 60 -2.97 -8.80 11.07
N VAL A 61 -3.42 -8.24 9.94
CA VAL A 61 -2.54 -7.87 8.82
C VAL A 61 -2.27 -6.37 8.73
N ALA A 62 -3.15 -5.54 9.30
CA ALA A 62 -2.94 -4.11 9.38
C ALA A 62 -3.75 -3.50 10.53
N SER A 63 -3.30 -2.34 11.02
CA SER A 63 -4.06 -1.49 11.94
C SER A 63 -4.34 -0.14 11.29
N VAL A 64 -5.56 0.35 11.48
CA VAL A 64 -6.10 1.56 10.86
C VAL A 64 -6.53 2.52 11.95
N GLY A 65 -5.76 3.58 12.15
CA GLY A 65 -6.02 4.63 13.13
C GLY A 65 -6.75 5.83 12.53
N GLN A 66 -6.66 6.97 13.23
CA GLN A 66 -7.29 8.23 12.84
C GLN A 66 -6.98 8.61 11.38
N TYR A 67 -8.03 9.05 10.69
CA TYR A 67 -8.12 9.34 9.27
C TYR A 67 -7.85 8.14 8.36
N GLY A 68 -7.79 6.92 8.89
CA GLY A 68 -7.69 5.73 8.06
C GLY A 68 -8.99 5.42 7.32
N LEU A 69 -8.86 4.92 6.09
CA LEU A 69 -9.97 4.54 5.22
C LEU A 69 -10.21 3.03 5.27
N ILE A 70 -11.45 2.58 5.38
CA ILE A 70 -11.83 1.16 5.44
C ILE A 70 -12.95 0.88 4.44
N GLY A 71 -12.79 -0.21 3.69
CA GLY A 71 -13.81 -0.73 2.77
C GLY A 71 -13.81 -0.11 1.37
N GLU A 72 -12.94 0.85 1.08
CA GLU A 72 -12.80 1.47 -0.25
C GLU A 72 -12.43 0.45 -1.34
N LEU A 73 -11.62 -0.57 -1.01
CA LEU A 73 -11.19 -1.56 -1.99
C LEU A 73 -12.39 -2.27 -2.63
N GLY A 74 -13.32 -2.78 -1.82
CA GLY A 74 -14.51 -3.46 -2.33
C GLY A 74 -15.41 -2.56 -3.19
N LEU A 75 -15.41 -1.24 -2.92
CA LEU A 75 -16.12 -0.28 -3.77
C LEU A 75 -15.40 -0.06 -5.12
N LEU A 76 -14.06 0.06 -5.10
CA LEU A 76 -13.24 0.28 -6.30
C LEU A 76 -13.22 -0.94 -7.22
N THR A 77 -13.01 -2.13 -6.65
CA THR A 77 -12.89 -3.39 -7.38
C THR A 77 -14.25 -4.02 -7.69
N ARG A 78 -15.33 -3.50 -7.10
CA ARG A 78 -16.68 -4.10 -7.13
C ARG A 78 -16.68 -5.55 -6.66
N SER A 79 -15.82 -5.87 -5.69
CA SER A 79 -15.72 -7.20 -5.08
C SER A 79 -16.30 -7.20 -3.66
N PRO A 80 -16.66 -8.37 -3.11
CA PRO A 80 -16.91 -8.50 -1.69
C PRO A 80 -15.73 -8.00 -0.84
N ARG A 81 -15.99 -7.70 0.43
CA ARG A 81 -14.96 -7.29 1.40
C ARG A 81 -13.86 -8.34 1.46
N THR A 82 -12.61 -7.91 1.34
CA THR A 82 -11.45 -8.81 1.36
C THR A 82 -11.08 -9.23 2.79
N HIS A 83 -11.38 -8.41 3.79
CA HIS A 83 -10.97 -8.61 5.18
C HIS A 83 -12.08 -8.21 6.15
N THR A 84 -12.03 -8.77 7.35
CA THR A 84 -12.85 -8.34 8.48
C THR A 84 -12.15 -7.18 9.17
N ALA A 85 -12.89 -6.15 9.58
CA ALA A 85 -12.33 -4.98 10.28
C ALA A 85 -12.96 -4.89 11.67
N VAL A 86 -12.15 -4.89 12.73
CA VAL A 86 -12.61 -4.98 14.13
C VAL A 86 -12.08 -3.81 14.96
N ALA A 87 -12.97 -3.12 15.65
CA ALA A 87 -12.59 -2.03 16.54
C ALA A 87 -11.76 -2.55 17.73
N THR A 88 -10.55 -2.01 17.93
CA THR A 88 -9.69 -2.37 19.08
C THR A 88 -9.78 -1.36 20.22
N THR A 89 -10.30 -0.18 19.92
CA THR A 89 -10.71 0.84 20.91
C THR A 89 -12.18 1.15 20.70
N ARG A 90 -12.76 2.07 21.48
CA ARG A 90 -14.00 2.74 21.03
C ARG A 90 -13.65 3.54 19.78
N VAL A 91 -14.38 3.37 18.69
CA VAL A 91 -14.07 3.99 17.40
C VAL A 91 -15.20 4.89 16.96
N ARG A 92 -14.88 6.11 16.55
CA ARG A 92 -15.80 6.98 15.81
C ARG A 92 -15.44 6.97 14.35
N THR A 93 -16.43 6.80 13.49
CA THR A 93 -16.26 6.81 12.04
C THR A 93 -17.23 7.76 11.36
N TRP A 94 -16.84 8.21 10.18
CA TRP A 94 -17.76 8.72 9.18
C TRP A 94 -18.00 7.64 8.13
N HIS A 95 -19.25 7.24 7.98
CA HIS A 95 -19.69 6.28 6.98
C HIS A 95 -20.29 6.99 5.78
N GLY A 96 -19.70 6.76 4.60
CA GLY A 96 -20.19 7.23 3.30
C GLY A 96 -20.64 6.08 2.42
N ASP A 97 -21.64 6.31 1.56
CA ASP A 97 -22.13 5.32 0.59
C ASP A 97 -21.38 5.42 -0.76
N LEU A 98 -21.79 4.63 -1.75
CA LEU A 98 -21.21 4.66 -3.09
C LEU A 98 -21.36 6.04 -3.76
N THR A 99 -22.47 6.74 -3.54
CA THR A 99 -22.70 8.08 -4.11
C THR A 99 -21.65 9.05 -3.59
N CYS A 100 -21.53 9.12 -2.26
CA CYS A 100 -20.51 9.90 -1.56
C CYS A 100 -19.10 9.55 -2.06
N PHE A 101 -18.81 8.25 -2.24
CA PHE A 101 -17.52 7.78 -2.72
C PHE A 101 -17.21 8.30 -4.14
N THR A 102 -18.16 8.13 -5.07
CA THR A 102 -17.98 8.59 -6.46
C THR A 102 -17.86 10.11 -6.57
N THR A 103 -18.64 10.87 -5.81
CA THR A 103 -18.54 12.33 -5.77
C THR A 103 -17.21 12.78 -5.18
N ALA A 104 -16.71 12.11 -4.14
CA ALA A 104 -15.42 12.46 -3.55
C ALA A 104 -14.27 12.20 -4.55
N LEU A 105 -14.36 11.16 -5.37
CA LEU A 105 -13.38 10.84 -6.42
C LEU A 105 -13.30 11.90 -7.52
N ASP A 106 -14.25 12.81 -7.67
CA ASP A 106 -14.13 13.94 -8.62
C ASP A 106 -13.06 14.96 -8.19
N HIS A 107 -12.55 14.87 -6.97
CA HIS A 107 -11.49 15.74 -6.46
C HIS A 107 -10.13 15.03 -6.52
N ASP A 108 -9.15 15.62 -7.19
CA ASP A 108 -7.83 14.99 -7.42
C ASP A 108 -7.15 14.58 -6.11
N VAL A 109 -7.18 15.43 -5.09
CA VAL A 109 -6.64 15.13 -3.75
C VAL A 109 -7.20 13.82 -3.16
N VAL A 110 -8.50 13.55 -3.36
CA VAL A 110 -9.13 12.31 -2.90
C VAL A 110 -8.75 11.14 -3.81
N ARG A 111 -8.82 11.33 -5.14
CA ARG A 111 -8.44 10.32 -6.13
C ARG A 111 -7.03 9.81 -5.89
N ASP A 112 -6.09 10.71 -5.66
CA ASP A 112 -4.70 10.46 -5.34
C ASP A 112 -4.53 9.66 -4.04
N HIS A 113 -5.20 10.10 -2.97
CA HIS A 113 -5.10 9.43 -1.67
C HIS A 113 -5.70 8.01 -1.71
N LEU A 114 -6.88 7.86 -2.30
CA LEU A 114 -7.58 6.58 -2.43
C LEU A 114 -6.81 5.64 -3.37
N GLY A 115 -6.32 6.15 -4.50
CA GLY A 115 -5.55 5.38 -5.47
C GLY A 115 -4.30 4.77 -4.86
N ARG A 116 -3.47 5.59 -4.18
CA ARG A 116 -2.26 5.11 -3.49
C ARG A 116 -2.58 4.13 -2.36
N THR A 117 -3.62 4.41 -1.58
CA THR A 117 -4.05 3.51 -0.49
C THR A 117 -4.50 2.14 -1.03
N ALA A 118 -5.31 2.15 -2.09
CA ALA A 118 -5.79 0.95 -2.74
C ALA A 118 -4.66 0.16 -3.40
N ALA A 119 -3.77 0.82 -4.13
CA ALA A 119 -2.63 0.19 -4.79
C ALA A 119 -1.69 -0.48 -3.78
N ARG A 120 -1.38 0.18 -2.67
CA ARG A 120 -0.59 -0.41 -1.57
C ARG A 120 -1.26 -1.65 -1.00
N ARG A 121 -2.55 -1.59 -0.69
CA ARG A 121 -3.27 -2.73 -0.11
C ARG A 121 -3.37 -3.91 -1.08
N LEU A 122 -3.55 -3.65 -2.37
CA LEU A 122 -3.49 -4.69 -3.40
C LEU A 122 -2.10 -5.31 -3.46
N ALA A 123 -1.04 -4.51 -3.41
CA ALA A 123 0.34 -5.00 -3.40
C ALA A 123 0.64 -5.88 -2.17
N GLU A 124 0.16 -5.50 -0.99
CA GLU A 124 0.29 -6.26 0.26
C GLU A 124 -0.50 -7.57 0.24
N ALA A 125 -1.63 -7.62 -0.46
CA ALA A 125 -2.48 -8.80 -0.56
C ALA A 125 -2.09 -9.78 -1.69
N ILE A 126 -1.17 -9.40 -2.58
CA ILE A 126 -0.74 -10.26 -3.69
C ILE A 126 0.03 -11.47 -3.13
N GLN A 127 -0.44 -12.67 -3.46
CA GLN A 127 0.34 -13.88 -3.29
C GLN A 127 1.55 -13.85 -4.24
N PRO A 128 2.78 -14.15 -3.76
CA PRO A 128 3.94 -14.21 -4.62
C PRO A 128 3.74 -15.18 -5.78
N VAL A 129 4.12 -14.75 -6.97
CA VAL A 129 4.04 -15.58 -8.18
C VAL A 129 5.28 -16.46 -8.24
N VAL A 130 5.10 -17.78 -8.30
CA VAL A 130 6.20 -18.72 -8.51
C VAL A 130 6.52 -18.79 -10.00
N VAL A 131 7.78 -18.50 -10.35
CA VAL A 131 8.29 -18.54 -11.71
C VAL A 131 9.47 -19.50 -11.73
N ARG A 132 9.45 -20.45 -12.68
CA ARG A 132 10.59 -21.34 -12.88
C ARG A 132 11.67 -20.62 -13.67
N GLY A 133 12.79 -20.37 -13.02
CA GLY A 133 13.98 -19.76 -13.60
C GLY A 133 14.78 -20.74 -14.45
N ARG A 134 15.94 -20.27 -14.92
CA ARG A 134 16.93 -21.11 -15.59
C ARG A 134 17.49 -22.15 -14.61
N ASP A 135 17.92 -23.30 -15.13
CA ASP A 135 18.49 -24.40 -14.35
C ASP A 135 17.57 -24.95 -13.26
N ASP A 136 16.25 -24.91 -13.51
CA ASP A 136 15.25 -25.55 -12.67
C ASP A 136 15.09 -24.89 -11.28
N VAL A 137 15.59 -23.66 -11.11
CA VAL A 137 15.49 -22.89 -9.88
C VAL A 137 14.13 -22.20 -9.81
N ASP A 138 13.34 -22.51 -8.78
CA ASP A 138 12.09 -21.81 -8.54
C ASP A 138 12.32 -20.46 -7.85
N LEU A 139 11.76 -19.41 -8.46
CA LEU A 139 11.79 -18.04 -7.99
C LEU A 139 10.39 -17.63 -7.54
N ILE A 140 10.32 -16.76 -6.54
CA ILE A 140 9.14 -15.96 -6.26
C ILE A 140 9.33 -14.56 -6.83
N VAL A 141 8.26 -14.02 -7.41
CA VAL A 141 8.17 -12.64 -7.87
C VAL A 141 7.01 -11.97 -7.16
N ARG A 142 7.28 -10.87 -6.46
CA ARG A 142 6.26 -10.12 -5.72
C ARG A 142 6.55 -8.61 -5.69
N PRO A 143 5.57 -7.75 -5.39
CA PRO A 143 5.82 -6.34 -5.13
C PRO A 143 6.77 -6.18 -3.93
N MET A 144 7.60 -5.14 -3.97
CA MET A 144 8.34 -4.67 -2.81
C MET A 144 7.38 -3.99 -1.85
N LEU A 145 7.44 -4.36 -0.59
CA LEU A 145 6.61 -3.81 0.48
C LEU A 145 7.45 -2.92 1.40
N PRO A 146 6.84 -2.02 2.18
CA PRO A 146 7.56 -1.20 3.16
C PRO A 146 8.41 -2.01 4.16
N SER A 147 7.97 -3.22 4.49
CA SER A 147 8.70 -4.16 5.36
C SER A 147 10.05 -4.61 4.78
N ASP A 148 10.24 -4.55 3.47
CA ASP A 148 11.50 -4.94 2.80
C ASP A 148 12.63 -3.91 3.00
N ARG A 149 12.35 -2.75 3.62
CA ARG A 149 13.31 -1.66 3.81
C ARG A 149 14.60 -2.13 4.49
N ALA A 150 14.50 -2.91 5.57
CA ALA A 150 15.67 -3.39 6.29
C ALA A 150 16.56 -4.27 5.40
N ALA A 151 15.97 -5.27 4.74
CA ALA A 151 16.68 -6.17 3.82
C ALA A 151 17.32 -5.41 2.65
N TYR A 152 16.65 -4.39 2.11
CA TYR A 152 17.20 -3.55 1.06
C TYR A 152 18.44 -2.76 1.50
N LEU A 153 18.40 -2.19 2.70
CA LEU A 153 19.53 -1.45 3.27
C LEU A 153 20.71 -2.37 3.54
N ASP A 154 20.47 -3.53 4.13
CA ASP A 154 21.53 -4.53 4.37
C ASP A 154 22.18 -4.98 3.05
N ALA A 155 21.39 -5.20 2.00
CA ALA A 155 21.89 -5.54 0.67
C ALA A 155 22.72 -4.40 0.04
N LEU A 156 22.32 -3.14 0.25
CA LEU A 156 23.12 -1.99 -0.17
C LEU A 156 24.43 -1.89 0.63
N ASP A 157 24.38 -2.12 1.94
CA ASP A 157 25.55 -2.09 2.82
C ASP A 157 26.57 -3.17 2.45
N GLY A 158 26.11 -4.35 2.05
CA GLY A 158 26.97 -5.43 1.52
C GLY A 158 27.42 -5.26 0.06
N ALA A 159 26.94 -4.27 -0.68
CA ALA A 159 27.18 -4.18 -2.13
C ALA A 159 28.66 -3.89 -2.48
N SER A 160 29.16 -4.59 -3.51
CA SER A 160 30.49 -4.33 -4.07
C SER A 160 30.56 -3.01 -4.84
N VAL A 161 31.77 -2.48 -5.06
CA VAL A 161 31.97 -1.27 -5.89
C VAL A 161 31.42 -1.46 -7.30
N GLU A 162 31.57 -2.64 -7.89
CA GLU A 162 31.03 -2.96 -9.21
C GLU A 162 29.50 -2.94 -9.21
N THR A 163 28.87 -3.48 -8.16
CA THR A 163 27.40 -3.43 -8.00
C THR A 163 26.91 -1.99 -7.86
N LEU A 164 27.58 -1.15 -7.07
CA LEU A 164 27.23 0.27 -6.92
C LEU A 164 27.39 1.02 -8.25
N GLN A 165 28.51 0.82 -8.95
CA GLN A 165 28.75 1.43 -10.27
C GLN A 165 27.69 1.02 -11.28
N THR A 166 27.35 -0.27 -11.34
CA THR A 166 26.34 -0.76 -12.29
C THR A 166 24.95 -0.22 -11.97
N ARG A 167 24.60 -0.18 -10.68
CA ARG A 167 23.24 0.17 -10.22
C ARG A 167 22.98 1.67 -10.17
N PHE A 168 23.98 2.46 -9.78
CA PHE A 168 23.85 3.89 -9.51
C PHE A 168 24.73 4.77 -10.40
N PHE A 169 25.44 4.17 -11.37
CA PHE A 169 26.41 4.86 -12.23
C PHE A 169 27.54 5.55 -11.45
N THR A 170 27.76 5.15 -10.20
CA THR A 170 28.79 5.70 -9.31
C THR A 170 29.30 4.63 -8.34
N PRO A 171 30.61 4.62 -8.01
CA PRO A 171 31.13 3.71 -6.97
C PRO A 171 30.72 4.11 -5.55
N SER A 172 30.17 5.32 -5.38
CA SER A 172 29.79 5.86 -4.07
C SER A 172 28.46 5.30 -3.59
N ARG A 173 28.32 5.13 -2.27
CA ARG A 173 27.03 4.79 -1.66
C ARG A 173 26.01 5.92 -1.88
N PRO A 174 24.74 5.60 -2.17
CA PRO A 174 23.69 6.60 -2.24
C PRO A 174 23.54 7.34 -0.89
N THR A 175 23.19 8.61 -0.94
CA THR A 175 22.86 9.37 0.27
C THR A 175 21.52 8.89 0.85
N PRO A 176 21.23 9.14 2.14
CA PRO A 176 19.93 8.79 2.73
C PRO A 176 18.75 9.36 1.95
N LEU A 177 18.87 10.59 1.40
CA LEU A 177 17.83 11.20 0.59
C LEU A 177 17.54 10.40 -0.69
N VAL A 178 18.58 9.93 -1.39
CA VAL A 178 18.42 9.08 -2.58
C VAL A 178 17.78 7.75 -2.19
N ILE A 179 18.20 7.14 -1.08
CA ILE A 179 17.60 5.90 -0.58
C ILE A 179 16.11 6.07 -0.31
N GLU A 180 15.71 7.13 0.37
CA GLU A 180 14.30 7.43 0.63
C GLU A 180 13.52 7.58 -0.68
N GLN A 181 14.07 8.27 -1.69
CA GLN A 181 13.44 8.35 -3.01
C GLN A 181 13.32 6.99 -3.72
N LEU A 182 14.28 6.09 -3.53
CA LEU A 182 14.23 4.73 -4.10
C LEU A 182 13.18 3.85 -3.41
N LEU A 183 12.93 4.07 -2.12
CA LEU A 183 12.03 3.26 -1.30
C LEU A 183 10.62 3.83 -1.14
N ASN A 184 10.40 5.10 -1.50
CA ASN A 184 9.09 5.73 -1.47
C ASN A 184 8.20 5.25 -2.62
N ILE A 185 7.69 4.03 -2.51
CA ILE A 185 6.90 3.36 -3.55
C ILE A 185 5.42 3.64 -3.29
N ASP A 186 4.74 4.28 -4.24
CA ASP A 186 3.31 4.57 -4.15
C ASP A 186 2.42 3.55 -4.88
N PHE A 187 3.04 2.58 -5.56
CA PHE A 187 2.44 1.51 -6.35
C PHE A 187 1.60 2.00 -7.55
N VAL A 188 1.66 3.30 -7.87
CA VAL A 188 0.92 3.93 -8.98
C VAL A 188 1.90 4.55 -9.97
N SER A 189 2.64 5.57 -9.54
CA SER A 189 3.66 6.24 -10.33
C SER A 189 5.02 5.56 -10.16
N GLN A 190 5.24 4.86 -9.06
CA GLN A 190 6.46 4.13 -8.77
C GLN A 190 6.11 2.73 -8.30
N PHE A 191 6.69 1.72 -8.94
CA PHE A 191 6.48 0.32 -8.58
C PHE A 191 7.78 -0.44 -8.62
N VAL A 192 7.95 -1.38 -7.69
CA VAL A 192 9.13 -2.23 -7.62
C VAL A 192 8.70 -3.69 -7.45
N TRP A 193 9.24 -4.55 -8.31
CA TRP A 193 9.18 -6.00 -8.21
C TRP A 193 10.46 -6.53 -7.60
N ILE A 194 10.34 -7.49 -6.68
CA ILE A 194 11.44 -8.28 -6.14
C ILE A 194 11.32 -9.70 -6.69
N ALA A 195 12.45 -10.25 -7.13
CA ALA A 195 12.63 -11.67 -7.38
C ALA A 195 13.54 -12.27 -6.29
N ALA A 196 13.14 -13.38 -5.71
CA ALA A 196 13.91 -14.14 -4.71
C ALA A 196 13.76 -15.64 -4.95
N ARG A 197 14.63 -16.48 -4.38
CA ARG A 197 14.46 -17.94 -4.47
C ARG A 197 13.35 -18.40 -3.53
N VAL A 198 12.62 -19.46 -3.90
CA VAL A 198 11.57 -20.03 -3.04
C VAL A 198 12.12 -20.53 -1.69
N ASP A 199 13.34 -21.05 -1.66
CA ASP A 199 14.01 -21.56 -0.45
C ASP A 199 14.68 -20.47 0.41
N SER A 200 14.79 -19.24 -0.11
CA SER A 200 15.34 -18.09 0.59
C SER A 200 14.60 -16.79 0.19
N PRO A 201 13.31 -16.65 0.55
CA PRO A 201 12.45 -15.59 0.03
C PRO A 201 12.81 -14.18 0.51
N ASP A 202 13.55 -14.09 1.63
CA ASP A 202 14.01 -12.81 2.21
C ASP A 202 15.30 -12.30 1.56
N VAL A 203 15.95 -13.13 0.72
CA VAL A 203 17.17 -12.77 -0.01
C VAL A 203 16.82 -12.43 -1.45
N GLY A 204 16.67 -11.13 -1.72
CA GLY A 204 16.35 -10.63 -3.05
C GLY A 204 17.48 -10.87 -4.05
N LEU A 205 17.22 -11.68 -5.08
CA LEU A 205 18.13 -11.94 -6.20
C LEU A 205 18.07 -10.87 -7.28
N GLY A 206 16.92 -10.22 -7.44
CA GLY A 206 16.72 -9.21 -8.46
C GLY A 206 15.64 -8.23 -8.10
N ILE A 207 15.78 -7.01 -8.61
CA ILE A 207 14.81 -5.95 -8.46
C ILE A 207 14.56 -5.34 -9.83
N GLY A 208 13.31 -5.26 -10.22
CA GLY A 208 12.86 -4.49 -11.39
C GLY A 208 11.97 -3.34 -10.92
N ARG A 209 12.15 -2.15 -11.48
CA ARG A 209 11.30 -1.00 -11.13
C ARG A 209 10.88 -0.20 -12.34
N PHE A 210 9.73 0.45 -12.21
CA PHE A 210 9.33 1.53 -13.10
C PHE A 210 9.04 2.81 -12.31
N VAL A 211 9.29 3.94 -12.94
CA VAL A 211 8.94 5.28 -12.46
C VAL A 211 8.27 6.03 -13.61
N ALA A 212 7.03 6.45 -13.43
CA ALA A 212 6.31 7.26 -14.40
C ALA A 212 6.96 8.63 -14.56
N VAL A 213 7.02 9.12 -15.79
CA VAL A 213 7.55 10.45 -16.08
C VAL A 213 6.51 11.48 -15.64
N PRO A 214 6.86 12.47 -14.79
CA PRO A 214 5.87 13.40 -14.22
C PRO A 214 5.03 14.18 -15.24
N GLU A 215 5.59 14.42 -16.42
CA GLU A 215 4.97 15.22 -17.49
C GLU A 215 4.29 14.37 -18.57
N ASP A 216 4.47 13.05 -18.55
CA ASP A 216 3.90 12.11 -19.53
C ASP A 216 3.65 10.75 -18.88
N SER A 217 2.42 10.54 -18.39
CA SER A 217 2.06 9.31 -17.67
C SER A 217 2.01 8.06 -18.54
N ASP A 218 2.10 8.20 -19.87
CA ASP A 218 2.22 7.07 -20.80
C ASP A 218 3.68 6.59 -20.95
N GLN A 219 4.64 7.33 -20.38
CA GLN A 219 6.05 6.99 -20.37
C GLN A 219 6.54 6.62 -18.97
N VAL A 220 7.42 5.62 -18.92
CA VAL A 220 8.06 5.16 -17.68
C VAL A 220 9.56 4.96 -17.90
N GLU A 221 10.34 5.30 -16.88
CA GLU A 221 11.73 4.89 -16.77
C GLU A 221 11.81 3.52 -16.11
N LEU A 222 12.56 2.60 -16.72
CA LEU A 222 12.75 1.24 -16.21
C LEU A 222 14.19 1.06 -15.72
N ALA A 223 14.34 0.41 -14.57
CA ALA A 223 15.63 -0.07 -14.09
C ALA A 223 15.53 -1.49 -13.55
N VAL A 224 16.49 -2.33 -13.92
CA VAL A 224 16.59 -3.72 -13.46
C VAL A 224 17.97 -3.94 -12.88
N THR A 225 18.04 -4.62 -11.74
CA THR A 225 19.29 -5.02 -11.10
C THR A 225 19.17 -6.47 -10.69
N VAL A 226 20.16 -7.29 -11.06
CA VAL A 226 20.24 -8.71 -10.70
C VAL A 226 21.59 -8.95 -10.01
N GLN A 227 21.57 -9.68 -8.91
CA GLN A 227 22.76 -10.09 -8.19
C GLN A 227 23.68 -10.90 -9.12
N PRO A 228 25.02 -10.72 -9.05
CA PRO A 228 25.95 -11.31 -10.02
C PRO A 228 25.83 -12.83 -10.18
N ASP A 229 25.59 -13.54 -9.08
CA ASP A 229 25.43 -15.00 -9.00
C ASP A 229 24.09 -15.51 -9.58
N ALA A 230 23.13 -14.62 -9.77
CA ALA A 230 21.83 -14.90 -10.38
C ALA A 230 21.72 -14.41 -11.85
N ARG A 231 22.81 -13.91 -12.46
CA ARG A 231 22.82 -13.44 -13.85
C ARG A 231 22.97 -14.62 -14.83
N GLY A 232 22.12 -14.67 -15.85
CA GLY A 232 22.14 -15.68 -16.92
C GLY A 232 20.73 -15.95 -17.44
#